data_AF-A3WI00-F1
#
_entry.id   AF-A3WI00-F1
#
_cell.length_a   1.000
_cell.length_b   1.000
_cell.length_c   1.000
_cell.angle_alpha   90.00
_cell.angle_beta   90.00
_cell.angle_gamma   90.00
#
_symmetry.space_group_name_H-M   'P 1'
#
loop_
_entity.id
_entity.type
_entity.pdbx_description
1 polymer ?
#
loop_
_entity_poly.entity_id
_entity_poly.type
_entity_poly.pdbx_seq_one_letter_code
_entity_poly.pdbx_strand_id
1 'polypeptide(L)'
;MTGETVCFQREDIDNPIVELHSCSHCGATTHWIASEASQVDRMGANMRLFHPAELAGIEARFMDGLGWDGVSEPSERRERGVIGQDVLIA
;
A
#
# COMPACT_ATOMS: atom_id res chain seq x y z
N MET A 1 -1.99 2.77 -16.90
CA MET A 1 -3.24 2.02 -16.64
C MET A 1 -4.40 2.95 -16.93
N THR A 2 -5.35 2.50 -17.75
CA THR A 2 -6.63 3.16 -17.95
C THR A 2 -7.71 2.23 -17.42
N GLY A 3 -8.74 2.76 -16.80
CA GLY A 3 -9.82 1.94 -16.23
C GLY A 3 -10.53 2.67 -15.09
N GLU A 4 -11.81 2.37 -14.94
CA GLU A 4 -12.63 2.92 -13.86
C GLU A 4 -12.29 2.22 -12.54
N THR A 5 -12.15 3.01 -11.48
CA THR A 5 -11.95 2.51 -10.12
C THR A 5 -13.08 2.94 -9.23
N VAL A 6 -13.50 2.06 -8.32
CA VAL A 6 -14.27 2.44 -7.14
C VAL A 6 -13.30 2.85 -6.02
N CYS A 7 -13.66 3.88 -5.26
CA CYS A 7 -12.87 4.35 -4.14
C CYS A 7 -13.52 3.96 -2.80
N PHE A 8 -12.69 3.81 -1.77
CA PHE A 8 -13.11 3.59 -0.39
C PHE A 8 -12.21 4.36 0.56
N GLN A 9 -12.84 5.13 1.46
CA GLN A 9 -12.19 5.80 2.57
C GLN A 9 -12.87 5.37 3.87
N ARG A 10 -12.09 5.22 4.94
CA ARG A 10 -12.64 4.84 6.25
C ARG A 10 -13.50 5.96 6.82
N GLU A 11 -14.70 5.61 7.26
CA GLU A 11 -15.66 6.54 7.89
C GLU A 11 -15.61 6.50 9.42
N ASP A 12 -14.88 5.53 10.00
CA ASP A 12 -14.78 5.31 11.45
C ASP A 12 -13.59 6.04 12.10
N ILE A 13 -12.88 6.87 11.33
CA ILE A 13 -11.76 7.70 11.79
C ILE A 13 -12.07 9.16 11.43
N ASP A 14 -11.83 10.10 12.33
CA ASP A 14 -12.11 11.53 12.12
C ASP A 14 -11.34 12.12 10.92
N ASN A 15 -10.08 11.70 10.74
CA ASN A 15 -9.18 12.20 9.70
C ASN A 15 -8.54 11.02 8.95
N PRO A 16 -9.28 10.34 8.07
CA PRO A 16 -8.74 9.23 7.28
C PRO A 16 -7.71 9.78 6.28
N ILE A 17 -6.45 9.38 6.41
CA ILE A 17 -5.32 9.94 5.65
C ILE A 17 -5.10 9.28 4.27
N VAL A 18 -5.90 8.27 3.92
CA VAL A 18 -5.73 7.48 2.68
C VAL A 18 -7.08 7.09 2.10
N GLU A 19 -7.19 7.18 0.76
CA GLU A 19 -8.28 6.60 -0.05
C GLU A 19 -7.75 5.41 -0.86
N LEU A 20 -8.47 4.28 -0.82
CA LEU A 20 -8.13 3.06 -1.56
C LEU A 20 -8.89 2.98 -2.88
N HIS A 21 -8.20 2.68 -3.97
CA HIS A 21 -8.80 2.50 -5.30
C HIS A 21 -8.75 1.03 -5.74
N SER A 22 -9.90 0.51 -6.16
CA SER A 22 -10.03 -0.86 -6.65
C SER A 22 -10.71 -0.92 -8.02
N CYS A 23 -10.32 -1.88 -8.85
CA CYS A 23 -10.95 -2.08 -10.16
C CYS A 23 -12.45 -2.37 -10.00
N SER A 24 -13.31 -1.62 -10.69
CA SER A 24 -14.78 -1.81 -10.62
C SER A 24 -15.25 -3.16 -11.19
N HIS A 25 -14.42 -3.83 -12.00
CA HIS A 25 -14.76 -5.10 -12.64
C HIS A 25 -14.31 -6.33 -11.85
N CYS A 26 -13.03 -6.39 -11.44
CA CYS A 26 -12.47 -7.58 -10.77
C CYS A 26 -12.25 -7.39 -9.27
N GLY A 27 -12.44 -6.18 -8.73
CA GLY A 27 -12.27 -5.88 -7.31
C GLY A 27 -10.82 -5.80 -6.83
N ALA A 28 -9.82 -5.99 -7.69
CA ALA A 28 -8.43 -5.89 -7.28
C ALA A 28 -8.09 -4.45 -6.83
N THR A 29 -7.56 -4.30 -5.61
CA THR A 29 -7.01 -3.03 -5.14
C THR A 29 -5.76 -2.69 -5.96
N THR A 30 -5.77 -1.52 -6.56
CA THR A 30 -4.72 -1.10 -7.50
C THR A 30 -3.70 -0.19 -6.83
N HIS A 31 -4.17 0.79 -6.08
CA HIS A 31 -3.33 1.76 -5.40
C HIS A 31 -4.12 2.44 -4.29
N TRP A 32 -3.41 3.24 -3.51
CA TRP A 32 -3.98 4.20 -2.61
C TRP A 32 -3.44 5.59 -2.94
N ILE A 33 -4.25 6.62 -2.69
CA ILE A 33 -3.83 8.02 -2.75
C ILE A 33 -3.92 8.65 -1.36
N ALA A 34 -3.04 9.61 -1.10
CA ALA A 34 -3.14 10.49 0.05
C ALA A 34 -4.43 11.30 -0.02
N SER A 35 -5.22 11.30 1.06
CA SER A 35 -6.37 12.21 1.18
C SER A 35 -5.89 13.62 1.52
N GLU A 36 -6.78 14.61 1.38
CA GLU A 36 -6.47 16.00 1.78
C GLU A 36 -6.02 16.12 3.25
N ALA A 37 -6.59 15.30 4.13
CA ALA A 37 -6.26 15.29 5.56
C ALA A 37 -4.82 14.85 5.86
N SER A 38 -4.18 14.13 4.95
CA SER A 38 -2.82 13.61 5.13
C SER A 38 -1.73 14.68 5.02
N GLN A 39 -2.01 15.79 4.31
CA GLN A 39 -1.05 16.86 4.02
C GLN A 39 0.26 16.40 3.34
N VAL A 40 0.26 15.23 2.69
CA VAL A 40 1.41 14.71 1.95
C VAL A 40 1.04 14.45 0.49
N ASP A 41 1.98 14.73 -0.41
CA ASP A 41 1.86 14.34 -1.83
C ASP A 41 2.51 12.97 -2.03
N ARG A 42 1.74 11.91 -1.73
CA ARG A 42 2.20 10.53 -1.85
C ARG A 42 1.06 9.61 -2.30
N MET A 43 1.43 8.57 -3.04
CA MET A 43 0.57 7.45 -3.37
C MET A 43 1.34 6.13 -3.18
N GLY A 44 0.63 5.02 -3.16
CA GLY A 44 1.26 3.70 -3.18
C GLY A 44 0.55 2.77 -4.15
N ALA A 45 1.32 2.07 -4.97
CA ALA A 45 0.81 1.09 -5.91
C ALA A 45 0.87 -0.34 -5.33
N ASN A 46 -0.10 -1.17 -5.68
CA ASN A 46 -0.11 -2.57 -5.31
C ASN A 46 0.93 -3.35 -6.13
N MET A 47 2.08 -3.60 -5.52
CA MET A 47 3.20 -4.32 -6.14
C MET A 47 2.83 -5.74 -6.59
N ARG A 48 1.77 -6.36 -6.05
CA ARG A 48 1.32 -7.69 -6.47
C ARG A 48 0.69 -7.72 -7.88
N LEU A 49 0.40 -6.56 -8.47
CA LEU A 49 -0.13 -6.47 -9.84
C LEU A 49 0.96 -6.57 -10.92
N PHE A 50 2.24 -6.43 -10.55
CA PHE A 50 3.36 -6.52 -11.46
C PHE A 50 3.91 -7.94 -11.48
N HIS A 51 4.58 -8.32 -12.56
CA HIS A 51 5.29 -9.58 -12.57
C HIS A 51 6.49 -9.49 -11.58
N PRO A 52 6.72 -10.47 -10.70
CA PRO A 52 7.81 -10.42 -9.70
C PRO A 52 9.18 -10.06 -10.27
N ALA A 53 9.51 -10.55 -11.46
CA ALA A 53 10.78 -10.24 -12.13
C ALA A 53 10.95 -8.75 -12.49
N GLU A 54 9.85 -8.01 -12.68
CA GLU A 54 9.88 -6.56 -12.94
C GLU A 54 10.18 -5.75 -11.66
N LEU A 55 9.98 -6.36 -10.49
CA LEU A 55 10.19 -5.76 -9.18
C LEU A 55 11.46 -6.26 -8.50
N ALA A 56 12.27 -7.07 -9.20
CA ALA A 56 13.47 -7.67 -8.65
C ALA A 56 14.44 -6.59 -8.13
N GLY A 57 14.91 -6.76 -6.89
CA GLY A 57 15.84 -5.83 -6.24
C GLY A 57 15.19 -4.73 -5.42
N ILE A 58 13.85 -4.59 -5.43
CA ILE A 58 13.13 -3.65 -4.56
C ILE A 58 13.08 -4.21 -3.14
N GLU A 59 13.50 -3.41 -2.15
CA GLU A 59 13.40 -3.75 -0.73
C GLU A 59 11.94 -3.78 -0.28
N ALA A 60 11.53 -4.89 0.35
CA ALA A 60 10.27 -5.05 1.03
C ALA A 60 10.46 -4.87 2.53
N ARG A 61 9.72 -3.91 3.11
CA ARG A 61 9.65 -3.65 4.56
C ARG A 61 8.26 -3.98 5.09
N PHE A 62 8.20 -4.52 6.29
CA PHE A 62 6.96 -5.00 6.90
C PHE A 62 6.64 -4.24 8.18
N MET A 63 6.14 -3.02 8.03
CA MET A 63 5.84 -2.14 9.15
C MET A 63 4.68 -2.69 9.99
N ASP A 64 4.78 -2.62 11.31
CA ASP A 64 3.69 -2.93 12.22
C ASP A 64 2.75 -1.74 12.39
N GLY A 65 1.77 -1.63 11.51
CA GLY A 65 0.76 -0.58 11.60
C GLY A 65 -0.23 -0.76 12.76
N LEU A 66 -0.39 -2.00 13.29
CA LEU A 66 -1.35 -2.26 14.37
C LEU A 66 -0.77 -1.85 15.73
N GLY A 67 0.52 -2.09 15.94
CA GLY A 67 1.23 -1.72 17.17
C GLY A 67 1.74 -0.28 17.21
N TRP A 68 1.53 0.52 16.16
CA TRP A 68 2.07 1.88 16.06
C TRP A 68 1.19 2.90 16.80
N ASP A 69 1.82 3.77 17.58
CA ASP A 69 1.17 4.83 18.36
C ASP A 69 0.85 6.10 17.56
N GLY A 70 1.25 6.15 16.28
CA GLY A 70 1.04 7.30 15.40
C GLY A 70 2.05 8.44 15.61
N VAL A 71 3.01 8.30 16.52
CA VAL A 71 3.97 9.36 16.88
C VAL A 71 5.41 8.91 16.72
N SER A 72 5.74 7.70 17.18
CA SER A 72 7.08 7.10 17.13
C SER A 72 7.44 6.61 15.71
N GLU A 73 8.68 6.18 15.50
CA GLU A 73 8.99 5.44 14.28
C GLU A 73 8.30 4.05 14.34
N PRO A 74 7.52 3.66 13.32
CA PRO A 74 6.85 2.37 13.32
C PRO A 74 7.88 1.24 13.31
N SER A 75 7.65 0.23 14.17
CA SER A 75 8.51 -0.95 14.24
C SER A 75 8.29 -1.89 13.05
N GLU A 76 9.25 -2.78 12.80
CA GLU A 76 9.12 -3.83 11.79
C GLU A 76 8.56 -5.11 12.42
N ARG A 77 7.50 -5.65 11.82
CA ARG A 77 6.82 -6.87 12.27
C ARG A 77 7.58 -8.15 11.90
N ARG A 78 8.40 -8.10 10.85
CA ARG A 78 9.23 -9.21 10.38
C ARG A 78 10.44 -8.68 9.62
N GLU A 79 11.41 -9.56 9.40
CA GLU A 79 12.63 -9.26 8.65
C GLU A 79 12.31 -8.72 7.24
N ARG A 80 13.15 -7.77 6.81
CA ARG A 80 13.11 -7.22 5.45
C ARG A 80 13.47 -8.29 4.44
N GLY A 81 13.05 -8.09 3.21
CA GLY A 81 13.41 -8.97 2.11
C GLY A 81 13.51 -8.20 0.80
N VAL A 82 13.87 -8.90 -0.26
CA VAL A 82 13.90 -8.37 -1.62
C VAL A 82 12.75 -8.97 -2.43
N ILE A 83 11.98 -8.12 -3.09
CA ILE A 83 10.90 -8.57 -3.98
C ILE A 83 11.49 -9.40 -5.12
N GLY A 84 10.86 -10.54 -5.45
CA GLY A 84 11.32 -11.49 -6.45
C GLY A 84 12.40 -12.47 -5.96
N GLN A 85 12.88 -12.32 -4.71
CA GLN A 85 13.84 -13.24 -4.08
C GLN A 85 13.29 -13.82 -2.77
N ASP A 86 12.93 -12.95 -1.82
CA ASP A 86 12.43 -13.33 -0.49
C ASP A 86 10.91 -13.12 -0.36
N VAL A 87 10.37 -12.19 -1.16
CA VAL A 87 8.98 -11.71 -1.07
C VAL A 87 8.36 -11.68 -2.46
N LEU A 88 7.10 -12.11 -2.59
CA LEU A 88 6.40 -12.21 -3.88
C LEU A 88 7.25 -12.95 -4.93
N ILE A 89 7.65 -14.18 -4.60
CA ILE A 89 8.49 -15.02 -5.47
C ILE A 89 7.65 -15.55 -6.64
N ALA A 90 8.27 -15.68 -7.82
CA ALA A 90 7.64 -16.22 -9.03
C ALA A 90 7.41 -17.74 -8.96
#